data_AF-A0A6C0KM39-F1
#
_entry.id   AF-A0A6C0KM39-F1
#
_cell.length_a   1.000
_cell.length_b   1.000
_cell.length_c   1.000
_cell.angle_alpha   90.00
_cell.angle_beta   90.00
_cell.angle_gamma   90.00
#
_symmetry.space_group_name_H-M   'P 1'
#
loop_
_entity.id
_entity.type
_entity.pdbx_description
1 polymer ?
#
loop_
_entity_poly.entity_id
_entity_poly.type
_entity_poly.pdbx_seq_one_letter_code
_entity_poly.pdbx_strand_id
1 'polypeptide(L)'
;MLTWIIQISLLSIIFIFLIHHLLLFFKSTLTVPKIKDLVNSPNQKYKNIYETISNKNVSYTNIDLLPCQPDIKENKSMKDELKSFLKKQLNNDEETSSYF
;
A
#
# COMPACT_ATOMS: atom_id res chain seq x y z
N MET A 1 47.99 20.25 36.88
CA MET A 1 48.74 19.42 35.89
C MET A 1 48.21 17.99 35.84
N LEU A 2 48.21 17.23 36.95
CA LEU A 2 47.76 15.83 36.97
C LEU A 2 46.25 15.64 36.64
N THR A 3 45.41 16.58 37.06
CA THR A 3 43.97 16.60 36.71
C THR A 3 43.70 16.90 35.23
N TRP A 4 44.60 17.60 34.57
CA TRP A 4 44.46 17.90 33.14
C TRP A 4 44.87 16.68 32.31
N ILE A 5 45.95 15.99 32.70
CA ILE A 5 46.38 14.75 32.04
C ILE A 5 45.37 13.61 32.21
N ILE A 6 44.68 13.49 33.36
CA ILE A 6 43.64 12.46 33.53
C ILE A 6 42.40 12.75 32.68
N GLN A 7 42.02 14.03 32.53
CA GLN A 7 40.89 14.44 31.68
C GLN A 7 41.16 14.17 30.20
N ILE A 8 42.35 14.54 29.69
CA ILE A 8 42.71 14.28 28.30
C ILE A 8 42.87 12.78 28.02
N SER A 9 43.33 12.00 29.02
CA SER A 9 43.40 10.53 28.91
C SER A 9 42.03 9.89 28.76
N LEU A 10 41.05 10.30 29.59
CA LEU A 10 39.65 9.85 29.45
C LEU A 10 39.05 10.28 28.11
N LEU A 11 39.32 11.50 27.65
CA LEU A 11 38.85 11.99 26.36
C LEU A 11 39.48 11.22 25.18
N SER A 12 40.73 10.78 25.30
CA SER A 12 41.38 9.95 24.30
C SER A 12 40.75 8.56 24.21
N ILE A 13 40.43 7.95 25.35
CA ILE A 13 39.78 6.64 25.43
C ILE A 13 38.37 6.66 24.82
N ILE A 14 37.57 7.70 25.08
CA ILE A 14 36.26 7.81 24.44
C ILE A 14 36.38 8.03 22.93
N PHE A 15 37.39 8.79 22.48
CA PHE A 15 37.61 9.07 21.07
C PHE A 15 38.04 7.82 20.28
N ILE A 16 38.94 7.00 20.83
CA ILE A 16 39.34 5.74 20.20
C ILE A 16 38.17 4.74 20.15
N PHE A 17 37.32 4.71 21.17
CA PHE A 17 36.11 3.87 21.15
C PHE A 17 35.12 4.34 20.07
N LEU A 18 34.94 5.66 19.95
CA LEU A 18 34.09 6.26 18.93
C LEU A 18 34.58 5.90 17.52
N ILE A 19 35.87 6.09 17.22
CA ILE A 19 36.40 5.81 15.88
C ILE A 19 36.36 4.31 15.57
N HIS A 20 36.60 3.43 16.54
CA HIS A 20 36.48 2.00 16.38
C HIS A 20 35.06 1.58 15.99
N HIS A 21 34.06 2.11 16.71
CA HIS A 21 32.66 1.86 16.40
C HIS A 21 32.28 2.42 15.03
N LEU A 22 32.78 3.61 14.67
CA LEU A 22 32.51 4.25 13.38
C LEU A 22 33.09 3.44 12.21
N LEU A 23 34.32 2.96 12.33
CA LEU A 23 34.97 2.10 11.33
C LEU A 23 34.27 0.74 11.23
N LEU A 24 33.86 0.14 12.35
CA LEU A 24 33.09 -1.11 12.35
C LEU A 24 31.73 -0.91 11.68
N PHE A 25 31.05 0.20 11.97
CA PHE A 25 29.80 0.59 11.35
C PHE A 25 29.95 0.81 9.84
N PHE A 26 30.99 1.52 9.41
CA PHE A 26 31.29 1.70 7.99
C PHE A 26 31.65 0.38 7.31
N LYS A 27 32.42 -0.51 7.94
CA LYS A 27 32.64 -1.86 7.42
C LYS A 27 31.31 -2.61 7.26
N SER A 28 30.48 -2.67 8.30
CA SER A 28 29.21 -3.40 8.24
C SER A 28 28.19 -2.77 7.28
N THR A 29 28.23 -1.45 7.07
CA THR A 29 27.19 -0.72 6.32
C THR A 29 27.60 -0.38 4.89
N LEU A 30 28.88 -0.09 4.65
CA LEU A 30 29.42 0.29 3.34
C LEU A 30 30.15 -0.85 2.62
N THR A 31 30.66 -1.87 3.33
CA THR A 31 31.38 -3.00 2.69
C THR A 31 30.58 -4.29 2.60
N VAL A 32 29.40 -4.36 3.24
CA VAL A 32 28.41 -5.36 2.84
C VAL A 32 27.75 -4.79 1.58
N PRO A 33 28.02 -5.34 0.38
CA PRO A 33 27.26 -4.93 -0.78
C PRO A 33 25.81 -5.23 -0.45
N LYS A 34 25.02 -4.18 -0.26
CA LYS A 34 23.56 -4.32 -0.23
C LYS A 34 23.18 -4.60 -1.67
N ILE A 35 23.39 -5.84 -2.12
CA ILE A 35 22.70 -6.44 -3.25
C ILE A 35 21.22 -6.53 -2.84
N LYS A 36 20.59 -5.38 -2.63
CA LYS A 36 19.17 -5.23 -2.93
C LYS A 36 19.08 -5.75 -4.33
N ASP A 37 18.49 -6.92 -4.49
CA ASP A 37 18.32 -7.56 -5.78
C ASP A 37 17.41 -6.67 -6.63
N LEU A 38 18.01 -5.66 -7.25
CA LEU A 38 17.32 -4.62 -8.00
C LEU A 38 16.91 -5.16 -9.38
N VAL A 39 17.47 -6.30 -9.77
CA VAL A 39 17.24 -6.94 -11.07
C VAL A 39 16.18 -8.01 -10.96
N ASN A 40 16.24 -8.93 -9.98
CA ASN A 40 15.26 -10.00 -9.86
C ASN A 40 14.06 -9.65 -8.99
N SER A 41 14.12 -8.61 -8.14
CA SER A 41 12.94 -8.15 -7.41
C SER A 41 11.75 -7.77 -8.32
N PRO A 42 11.93 -7.01 -9.43
CA PRO A 42 10.83 -6.78 -10.36
C PRO A 42 10.40 -8.08 -11.06
N ASN A 43 11.33 -8.92 -11.51
CA ASN A 43 11.00 -10.19 -12.18
C ASN A 43 10.18 -11.12 -11.28
N GLN A 44 10.50 -11.22 -10.00
CA GLN A 44 9.77 -12.02 -9.02
C GLN A 44 8.37 -11.45 -8.76
N LYS A 45 8.24 -10.12 -8.68
CA LYS A 45 6.93 -9.45 -8.54
C LYS A 45 6.04 -9.72 -9.76
N TYR A 46 6.56 -9.60 -10.97
CA TYR A 46 5.81 -9.90 -12.19
C TYR A 46 5.43 -11.38 -12.29
N LYS A 47 6.35 -12.28 -11.93
CA LYS A 47 6.07 -13.72 -11.88
C LYS A 47 4.91 -14.03 -10.93
N ASN A 48 4.91 -13.47 -9.72
CA ASN A 48 3.82 -13.67 -8.75
C ASN A 48 2.48 -13.12 -9.25
N ILE A 49 2.48 -11.95 -9.91
CA ILE A 49 1.27 -11.38 -10.51
C ILE A 49 0.76 -12.30 -11.62
N TYR A 50 1.64 -12.75 -12.52
CA TYR A 50 1.28 -13.65 -13.61
C TYR A 50 0.73 -14.97 -13.09
N GLU A 51 1.37 -15.60 -12.12
CA GLU A 51 0.90 -16.84 -11.50
C GLU A 51 -0.45 -16.65 -10.80
N THR A 52 -0.67 -15.50 -10.15
CA THR A 52 -1.95 -15.19 -9.50
C THR A 52 -3.07 -15.01 -10.53
N ILE A 53 -2.79 -14.36 -11.66
CA ILE A 53 -3.77 -14.18 -12.74
C ILE A 53 -4.04 -15.50 -13.46
N SER A 54 -3.00 -16.27 -13.76
CA SER A 54 -3.07 -17.54 -14.50
C SER A 54 -3.77 -18.64 -13.69
N ASN A 55 -3.53 -18.70 -12.38
CA ASN A 55 -4.15 -19.70 -11.51
C ASN A 55 -5.55 -19.33 -11.00
N LYS A 56 -6.01 -18.08 -11.17
CA LYS A 56 -7.42 -17.72 -10.95
C LYS A 56 -8.19 -17.97 -12.24
N ASN A 57 -8.96 -19.06 -12.30
CA ASN A 57 -10.09 -19.20 -13.21
C ASN A 57 -11.20 -18.20 -12.83
N VAL A 58 -10.94 -16.90 -12.97
CA VAL A 58 -11.91 -15.84 -12.69
C VAL A 58 -12.10 -15.07 -13.99
N SER A 59 -13.32 -15.18 -14.52
CA SER A 59 -13.77 -14.46 -15.70
C SER A 59 -13.81 -12.97 -15.39
N TYR A 60 -12.75 -12.23 -15.68
CA TYR A 60 -12.72 -10.77 -15.53
C TYR A 60 -13.46 -10.11 -16.69
N THR A 61 -14.59 -9.47 -16.42
CA THR A 61 -15.12 -8.39 -17.26
C THR A 61 -14.43 -7.08 -16.85
N ASN A 62 -14.04 -6.26 -17.84
CA ASN A 62 -13.12 -5.08 -17.76
C ASN A 62 -13.48 -3.92 -16.78
N ILE A 63 -14.13 -4.16 -15.65
CA ILE A 63 -14.62 -3.11 -14.74
C ILE A 63 -14.00 -3.23 -13.31
N ASP A 64 -13.32 -4.34 -13.00
CA ASP A 64 -13.10 -4.77 -11.61
C ASP A 64 -11.67 -4.53 -11.07
N LEU A 65 -11.16 -3.31 -11.21
CA LEU A 65 -9.84 -2.90 -10.66
C LEU A 65 -9.92 -2.32 -9.22
N LEU A 66 -11.01 -2.58 -8.49
CA LEU A 66 -11.18 -2.18 -7.09
C LEU A 66 -11.63 -3.39 -6.25
N PRO A 67 -11.08 -3.62 -5.05
CA PRO A 67 -11.55 -4.71 -4.20
C PRO A 67 -12.88 -4.31 -3.58
N CYS A 68 -13.99 -4.87 -4.08
CA CYS A 68 -15.26 -4.86 -3.35
C CYS A 68 -15.30 -6.11 -2.44
N GLN A 69 -15.34 -5.88 -1.12
CA GLN A 69 -15.58 -6.96 -0.16
C GLN A 69 -16.99 -7.55 -0.34
N PRO A 70 -17.20 -8.81 0.10
CA PRO A 70 -18.33 -9.61 -0.31
C PRO A 70 -19.47 -9.49 0.70
N ASP A 71 -20.51 -8.73 0.40
CA ASP A 71 -21.78 -8.84 1.12
C ASP A 71 -22.98 -8.77 0.16
N ILE A 72 -23.40 -9.98 -0.24
CA ILE A 72 -24.80 -10.44 -0.30
C ILE A 72 -25.79 -9.64 -1.16
N LYS A 73 -26.06 -10.20 -2.34
CA LYS A 73 -27.39 -10.40 -2.95
C LYS A 73 -28.46 -9.32 -2.68
N GLU A 74 -28.54 -8.36 -3.59
CA GLU A 74 -29.82 -8.06 -4.22
C GLU A 74 -29.53 -7.82 -5.70
N ASN A 75 -29.98 -8.73 -6.57
CA ASN A 75 -29.92 -8.55 -8.02
C ASN A 75 -31.01 -7.55 -8.43
N LYS A 76 -31.03 -6.36 -7.79
CA LYS A 76 -31.75 -5.20 -8.30
C LYS A 76 -30.92 -4.69 -9.44
N SER A 77 -31.31 -5.07 -10.66
CA SER A 77 -30.72 -4.45 -11.85
C SER A 77 -30.96 -2.95 -11.73
N MET A 78 -29.95 -2.12 -11.96
CA MET A 78 -30.11 -0.65 -12.00
C MET A 78 -31.25 -0.19 -12.92
N LYS A 79 -31.70 -1.06 -13.84
CA LYS A 79 -32.91 -0.88 -14.65
C LYS A 79 -34.19 -0.78 -13.83
N ASP A 80 -34.33 -1.57 -12.76
CA ASP A 80 -35.51 -1.57 -11.90
C ASP A 80 -35.59 -0.28 -11.08
N GLU A 81 -34.44 0.21 -10.61
CA GLU A 81 -34.32 1.51 -9.93
C GLU A 81 -34.66 2.66 -10.89
N LEU A 82 -34.10 2.65 -12.10
CA LEU A 82 -34.39 3.66 -13.13
C LEU A 82 -35.88 3.67 -13.51
N LYS A 83 -36.49 2.48 -13.67
CA LYS A 83 -37.91 2.35 -13.97
C LYS A 83 -38.79 2.87 -12.83
N SER A 84 -38.42 2.58 -11.58
CA SER A 84 -39.11 3.10 -10.41
C SER A 84 -39.01 4.63 -10.32
N PHE A 85 -37.84 5.19 -10.64
CA PHE A 85 -37.63 6.63 -10.67
C PHE A 85 -38.50 7.31 -11.74
N LEU A 86 -38.47 6.81 -12.97
CA LEU A 86 -39.28 7.34 -14.08
C LEU A 86 -40.79 7.27 -13.78
N LYS A 87 -41.25 6.15 -13.22
CA LYS A 87 -42.66 5.99 -12.81
C LYS A 87 -43.05 7.00 -11.73
N LYS A 88 -42.17 7.24 -10.76
CA LYS A 88 -42.39 8.24 -9.72
C LYS A 88 -42.52 9.65 -10.32
N GLN A 89 -41.68 10.01 -11.29
CA GLN A 89 -41.77 11.31 -11.97
C GLN A 89 -43.10 11.46 -12.72
N LEU A 90 -43.54 10.41 -13.44
CA LEU A 90 -44.80 10.45 -14.20
C LEU A 90 -46.06 10.57 -13.32
N ASN A 91 -46.05 9.93 -12.15
CA ASN A 91 -47.22 9.88 -11.27
C ASN A 91 -47.38 11.13 -10.38
N ASN A 92 -46.36 11.99 -10.25
CA ASN A 92 -46.46 13.23 -9.46
C ASN A 92 -47.37 14.28 -10.13
N ASP A 93 -47.69 14.14 -11.42
CA ASP A 93 -48.55 15.08 -12.14
C ASP A 93 -50.05 14.79 -11.96
N GLU A 94 -50.43 13.60 -11.47
CA GLU A 94 -51.86 13.24 -11.27
C GLU A 94 -52.39 13.61 -9.87
N GLU A 95 -51.55 13.67 -8.84
CA GLU A 95 -51.99 13.99 -7.47
C GLU A 95 -52.21 15.50 -7.22
N THR A 96 -51.69 16.38 -8.09
CA THR A 96 -51.86 17.84 -7.96
C THR A 96 -53.14 18.40 -8.61
N SER A 97 -53.91 17.58 -9.34
CA SER A 97 -55.17 18.02 -9.98
C SER A 97 -56.45 17.69 -9.20
N SER A 98 -56.37 17.14 -7.98
CA SER A 98 -57.56 16.81 -7.17
C SER A 98 -57.89 17.80 -6.04
N TYR A 99 -57.14 18.90 -5.93
CA TYR A 99 -57.42 19.99 -4.99
C TYR A 99 -57.28 21.38 -5.62
N PHE A 100 -57.70 21.55 -6.88
CA PHE A 100 -58.30 22.80 -7.39
C PHE A 100 -58.98 22.57 -8.74
#